data_AF-A0A5E4GHR6-F1
#
_entry.id   AF-A0A5E4GHR6-F1
#
_cell.length_a   1.000
_cell.length_b   1.000
_cell.length_c   1.000
_cell.angle_alpha   90.00
_cell.angle_beta   90.00
_cell.angle_gamma   90.00
#
_symmetry.space_group_name_H-M   'P 1'
#
loop_
_entity.id
_entity.type
_entity.pdbx_description
1 polymer ?
#
loop_
_entity_poly.entity_id
_entity_poly.type
_entity_poly.pdbx_seq_one_letter_code
_entity_poly.pdbx_strand_id
1 'polypeptide(L)'
;MVDGKSQEMSTKELSGGGRIHYILQPIFVKCLEEVDPCDDLTDDDIRMAIQNASGARNALFVLEVPFEFLVRRQNARLLDPSLQCLRFVYDELMKISHACEVTELQRFLVLRKHLDEVMVKFLRDGVEPAERMIGNLIEMDVSLC
;
A
#
# COMPACT_ATOMS: atom_id res chain seq x y z
N MET A 1 -7.99 -13.45 -17.21
CA MET A 1 -6.71 -13.44 -16.44
C MET A 1 -6.88 -12.87 -15.03
N VAL A 2 -7.63 -11.77 -14.84
CA VAL A 2 -7.91 -11.23 -13.48
C VAL A 2 -8.81 -12.18 -12.67
N ASP A 3 -9.89 -12.72 -13.26
CA ASP A 3 -10.78 -13.70 -12.59
C ASP A 3 -10.22 -15.14 -12.53
N GLY A 4 -8.93 -15.37 -12.82
CA GLY A 4 -8.35 -16.71 -12.85
C GLY A 4 -8.80 -17.61 -14.01
N LYS A 5 -9.73 -17.17 -14.86
CA LYS A 5 -10.19 -17.88 -16.07
C LYS A 5 -9.24 -17.61 -17.26
N SER A 6 -8.01 -18.09 -17.20
CA SER A 6 -7.09 -18.09 -18.35
C SER A 6 -7.19 -19.42 -19.09
N GLN A 7 -7.14 -19.38 -20.42
CA GLN A 7 -7.19 -20.59 -21.27
C GLN A 7 -5.85 -21.35 -21.26
N GLU A 8 -4.75 -20.64 -20.98
CA GLU A 8 -3.44 -21.21 -20.66
C GLU A 8 -3.08 -20.88 -19.21
N MET A 9 -2.97 -21.91 -18.37
CA MET A 9 -2.66 -21.79 -16.94
C MET A 9 -1.24 -22.32 -16.69
N SER A 10 -0.33 -21.44 -16.30
CA SER A 10 1.04 -21.82 -15.90
C SER A 10 1.00 -22.53 -14.54
N THR A 11 1.66 -23.68 -14.43
CA THR A 11 1.84 -24.41 -13.16
C THR A 11 3.10 -24.03 -12.40
N LYS A 12 3.92 -23.12 -12.97
CA LYS A 12 5.24 -22.78 -12.42
C LYS A 12 5.23 -21.50 -11.58
N GLU A 13 4.37 -20.54 -11.92
CA GLU A 13 4.35 -19.22 -11.28
C GLU A 13 2.92 -18.69 -11.14
N LEU A 14 2.65 -18.02 -10.01
CA LEU A 14 1.41 -17.26 -9.82
C LEU A 14 1.45 -16.01 -10.71
N SER A 15 0.39 -15.82 -11.49
CA SER A 15 0.18 -14.65 -12.34
C SER A 15 -1.28 -14.22 -12.29
N GLY A 16 -1.59 -13.00 -12.73
CA GLY A 16 -2.97 -12.55 -12.82
C GLY A 16 -3.60 -12.31 -11.44
N GLY A 17 -4.88 -12.68 -11.29
CA GLY A 17 -5.59 -12.54 -10.01
C GLY A 17 -4.97 -13.33 -8.86
N GLY A 18 -4.39 -14.50 -9.12
CA GLY A 18 -3.72 -15.30 -8.09
C GLY A 18 -2.48 -14.60 -7.54
N ARG A 19 -1.73 -13.89 -8.40
CA ARG A 19 -0.58 -13.10 -7.98
C ARG A 19 -0.98 -11.84 -7.22
N ILE A 20 -2.04 -11.15 -7.66
CA ILE A 20 -2.60 -10.00 -6.93
C ILE A 20 -3.03 -10.42 -5.52
N HIS A 21 -3.72 -11.55 -5.37
CA HIS A 21 -4.09 -12.08 -4.06
C HIS A 21 -2.86 -12.40 -3.20
N TYR A 22 -1.83 -13.00 -3.79
CA TYR A 22 -0.57 -13.28 -3.10
C TYR A 22 0.16 -12.00 -2.64
N ILE A 23 0.06 -10.92 -3.42
CA ILE A 23 0.58 -9.59 -3.03
C ILE A 23 -0.21 -9.03 -1.84
N LEU A 24 -1.53 -9.00 -1.95
CA LEU A 24 -2.42 -8.38 -0.95
C LEU A 24 -2.50 -9.14 0.39
N GLN A 25 -2.11 -10.42 0.42
CA GLN A 25 -2.18 -11.25 1.62
C GLN A 25 -0.76 -11.59 2.10
N PRO A 26 -0.07 -12.64 1.62
CA PRO A 26 1.28 -12.99 2.10
C PRO A 26 2.31 -11.85 2.09
N ILE A 27 2.43 -11.10 0.98
CA ILE A 27 3.48 -10.09 0.87
C ILE A 27 3.14 -8.89 1.75
N PHE A 28 1.94 -8.34 1.60
CA PHE A 28 1.54 -7.14 2.33
C PHE A 28 1.52 -7.37 3.85
N VAL A 29 0.94 -8.48 4.31
CA VAL A 29 0.92 -8.82 5.74
C VAL A 29 2.34 -8.93 6.29
N LYS A 30 3.24 -9.62 5.56
CA LYS A 30 4.64 -9.72 5.98
C LYS A 30 5.32 -8.34 6.04
N CYS A 31 5.09 -7.47 5.06
CA CYS A 31 5.64 -6.11 5.07
C CYS A 31 5.13 -5.29 6.27
N LEU A 32 3.89 -5.50 6.71
CA LEU A 32 3.36 -4.86 7.93
C LEU A 32 3.99 -5.45 9.21
N GLU A 33 4.18 -6.77 9.27
CA GLU A 33 4.83 -7.45 10.40
C GLU A 33 6.30 -7.08 10.57
N GLU A 34 6.98 -6.68 9.49
CA GLU A 34 8.36 -6.19 9.51
C GLU A 34 8.49 -4.76 10.05
N VAL A 35 7.39 -4.02 10.20
CA VAL A 35 7.39 -2.70 10.86
C VAL A 35 7.47 -2.90 12.37
N ASP A 36 8.65 -2.66 12.94
CA ASP A 36 8.85 -2.72 14.38
C ASP A 36 8.09 -1.57 15.08
N PRO A 37 7.12 -1.86 15.97
CA PRO A 37 6.31 -0.86 16.64
C PRO A 37 7.10 0.04 17.61
N CYS A 38 8.29 -0.37 18.04
CA CYS A 38 9.16 0.36 18.95
C CYS A 38 10.37 0.99 18.25
N ASP A 39 10.51 0.79 16.95
CA ASP A 39 11.59 1.42 16.19
C ASP A 39 11.40 2.94 16.13
N ASP A 40 12.52 3.66 16.17
CA ASP A 40 12.60 5.11 16.42
C ASP A 40 11.86 5.61 17.70
N LEU A 41 11.62 4.75 18.70
CA LEU A 41 11.01 5.12 19.98
C LEU A 41 11.98 4.88 21.15
N THR A 42 12.77 5.90 21.50
CA THR A 42 13.69 5.81 22.64
C THR A 42 13.03 6.25 23.96
N ASP A 43 13.57 5.80 25.09
CA ASP A 43 13.15 6.26 26.42
C ASP A 43 13.25 7.79 26.57
N ASP A 44 14.22 8.41 25.88
CA ASP A 44 14.38 9.86 25.87
C ASP A 44 13.28 10.54 25.04
N ASP A 45 12.86 9.96 23.92
CA ASP A 45 11.72 10.46 23.13
C ASP A 45 10.41 10.38 23.93
N ILE A 46 10.18 9.26 24.63
CA ILE A 46 9.04 9.08 25.51
C ILE A 46 9.06 10.12 26.64
N ARG A 47 10.22 10.31 27.29
CA ARG A 47 10.38 11.30 28.35
C ARG A 47 10.12 12.72 27.84
N MET A 48 10.64 13.06 26.66
CA MET A 48 10.43 14.37 26.03
C MET A 48 8.96 14.58 25.68
N ALA A 49 8.26 13.57 25.13
CA ALA A 49 6.84 13.65 24.83
C ALA A 49 6.00 13.92 26.10
N ILE A 50 6.30 13.23 27.21
CA ILE A 50 5.64 13.44 28.50
C ILE A 50 5.89 14.85 29.04
N GLN A 51 7.14 15.32 29.00
CA GLN A 51 7.50 16.67 29.45
C GLN A 51 6.80 17.75 28.62
N ASN A 52 6.78 17.59 27.30
CA ASN A 52 6.13 18.54 26.39
C ASN A 52 4.61 18.59 26.60
N ALA A 53 3.94 17.46 26.83
CA ALA A 53 2.51 17.46 27.10
C ALA A 53 2.15 18.02 28.49
N SER A 54 3.02 17.81 29.48
CA SER A 54 2.82 18.33 30.85
C SER A 54 3.01 19.86 30.91
N GLY A 55 3.78 20.41 29.98
CA GLY A 55 4.09 21.84 29.90
C GLY A 55 4.76 22.35 31.18
N ALA A 56 4.37 23.55 31.65
CA ALA A 56 4.90 24.14 32.88
C ALA A 56 4.24 23.61 34.17
N ARG A 57 3.29 22.68 34.07
CA ARG A 57 2.57 22.12 35.22
C ARG A 57 3.20 20.81 35.66
N ASN A 58 3.44 20.69 36.97
CA ASN A 58 3.78 19.41 37.58
C ASN A 58 2.54 18.50 37.54
N ALA A 59 2.49 17.60 36.57
CA ALA A 59 1.44 16.61 36.47
C ALA A 59 1.68 15.49 37.52
N LEU A 60 0.67 15.20 38.34
CA LEU A 60 0.70 14.09 39.31
C LEU A 60 0.39 12.73 38.67
N PHE A 61 -0.12 12.74 37.44
CA PHE A 61 -0.45 11.57 36.62
C PHE A 61 0.08 11.77 35.20
N VAL A 62 0.39 10.67 34.51
CA VAL A 62 0.75 10.70 33.09
C VAL A 62 -0.50 11.06 32.28
N LEU A 63 -0.38 12.09 31.42
CA LEU A 63 -1.43 12.49 30.49
C LEU A 63 -1.59 11.43 29.38
N GLU A 64 -2.77 11.32 28.78
CA GLU A 64 -3.02 10.42 27.64
C GLU A 64 -2.38 10.95 26.34
N VAL A 65 -2.25 12.27 26.23
CA VAL A 65 -1.78 12.98 25.02
C VAL A 65 -0.38 12.56 24.50
N PRO A 66 0.67 12.38 25.34
CA PRO A 66 1.94 11.83 24.89
C PRO A 66 1.79 10.45 24.23
N PHE A 67 0.96 9.58 24.81
CA PHE A 67 0.78 8.23 24.32
C PHE A 67 0.05 8.25 22.97
N GLU A 68 -1.03 9.01 22.87
CA GLU A 68 -1.76 9.26 21.61
C GLU A 68 -0.81 9.77 20.51
N PHE A 69 0.03 10.76 20.84
CA PHE A 69 1.02 11.30 19.89
C PHE A 69 2.03 10.23 19.42
N LEU A 70 2.56 9.43 20.33
CA LEU A 70 3.53 8.39 20.01
C LEU A 70 2.91 7.26 19.17
N VAL A 71 1.69 6.84 19.49
CA VAL A 71 0.95 5.82 18.71
C VAL A 71 0.64 6.35 17.31
N ARG A 72 0.20 7.62 17.18
CA ARG A 72 -0.02 8.26 15.88
C ARG A 72 1.24 8.27 15.01
N ARG A 73 2.40 8.57 15.61
CA ARG A 73 3.69 8.52 14.91
C ARG A 73 4.04 7.12 14.43
N GLN A 74 3.74 6.07 15.21
CA GLN A 74 3.99 4.69 14.79
C GLN A 74 3.00 4.22 13.71
N ASN A 75 1.71 4.56 13.82
CA ASN A 75 0.70 4.22 12.80
C ASN A 75 0.99 4.87 11.43
N ALA A 76 1.57 6.08 11.41
CA ALA A 76 1.96 6.74 10.17
C ALA A 76 3.01 5.95 9.37
N ARG A 77 3.81 5.09 10.02
CA ARG A 77 4.83 4.25 9.37
C ARG A 77 4.24 3.13 8.53
N LEU A 78 2.94 2.83 8.68
CA LEU A 78 2.23 1.85 7.85
C LEU A 78 1.95 2.37 6.43
N LEU A 79 2.18 3.67 6.17
CA LEU A 79 1.95 4.28 4.86
C LEU A 79 2.89 3.73 3.80
N ASP A 80 4.18 3.71 4.08
CA ASP A 80 5.20 3.23 3.14
C ASP A 80 4.96 1.78 2.68
N PRO A 81 4.76 0.78 3.57
CA PRO A 81 4.47 -0.59 3.13
C PRO A 81 3.14 -0.69 2.38
N SER A 82 2.14 0.15 2.69
CA SER A 82 0.87 0.18 1.96
C SER A 82 1.01 0.73 0.54
N LEU A 83 1.78 1.80 0.36
CA LEU A 83 2.10 2.36 -0.96
C LEU A 83 2.99 1.41 -1.77
N GLN A 84 3.90 0.68 -1.11
CA GLN A 84 4.68 -0.37 -1.76
C GLN A 84 3.78 -1.50 -2.28
N CYS A 85 2.79 -1.92 -1.50
CA CYS A 85 1.81 -2.91 -1.92
C CYS A 85 1.03 -2.43 -3.16
N LEU A 86 0.61 -1.16 -3.20
CA LEU A 86 -0.05 -0.58 -4.38
C LEU A 86 0.83 -0.69 -5.64
N ARG A 87 2.13 -0.37 -5.52
CA ARG A 87 3.08 -0.48 -6.64
C ARG A 87 3.19 -1.90 -7.16
N PHE A 88 3.28 -2.90 -6.29
CA PHE A 88 3.31 -4.30 -6.70
C PHE A 88 2.03 -4.75 -7.42
N VAL A 89 0.86 -4.30 -6.95
CA VAL A 89 -0.41 -4.58 -7.62
C VAL A 89 -0.46 -3.91 -8.99
N TYR A 90 -0.05 -2.64 -9.10
CA TYR A 90 0.04 -1.91 -10.36
C TYR A 90 0.94 -2.63 -11.37
N ASP A 91 2.13 -3.07 -10.94
CA ASP A 91 3.07 -3.80 -11.81
C ASP A 91 2.46 -5.12 -12.32
N GLU A 92 1.70 -5.82 -11.48
CA GLU A 92 1.01 -7.04 -11.90
C GLU A 92 -0.14 -6.74 -12.88
N LEU A 93 -0.91 -5.66 -12.66
CA LEU A 93 -1.94 -5.22 -13.60
C LEU A 93 -1.36 -4.84 -14.96
N MET A 94 -0.20 -4.18 -14.99
CA MET A 94 0.52 -3.87 -16.23
C MET A 94 0.94 -5.14 -16.97
N LYS A 95 1.48 -6.14 -16.26
CA LYS A 95 1.83 -7.44 -16.86
C LYS A 95 0.61 -8.14 -17.45
N ILE A 96 -0.52 -8.11 -16.74
CA ILE A 96 -1.79 -8.68 -17.23
C ILE A 96 -2.23 -7.96 -18.50
N SER A 97 -2.16 -6.61 -18.52
CA SER A 97 -2.52 -5.81 -19.70
C SER A 97 -1.75 -6.23 -20.95
N HIS A 98 -0.42 -6.36 -20.84
CA HIS A 98 0.42 -6.79 -21.96
C HIS A 98 0.20 -8.26 -22.34
N ALA A 99 -0.11 -9.14 -21.39
CA ALA A 99 -0.38 -10.55 -21.66
C ALA A 99 -1.76 -10.80 -22.28
N CYS A 100 -2.70 -9.85 -22.16
CA CYS A 100 -4.02 -9.93 -22.79
C CYS A 100 -4.02 -9.61 -24.29
N GLU A 101 -2.86 -9.43 -24.94
CA GLU A 101 -2.78 -9.23 -26.39
C GLU A 101 -3.38 -10.42 -27.16
N VAL A 102 -4.50 -10.17 -27.85
CA VAL A 102 -5.17 -11.17 -28.70
C VAL A 102 -4.35 -11.36 -29.99
N THR A 103 -4.09 -12.60 -30.38
CA THR A 103 -3.35 -12.94 -31.63
C THR A 103 -3.95 -12.28 -32.88
N GLU A 104 -5.26 -12.07 -32.91
CA GLU A 104 -5.97 -11.40 -34.01
C GLU A 104 -5.60 -9.91 -34.12
N LEU A 105 -5.30 -9.25 -32.99
CA LEU A 105 -4.88 -7.83 -32.94
C LEU A 105 -3.47 -7.63 -33.50
N GLN A 106 -2.65 -8.68 -33.60
CA GLN A 106 -1.32 -8.58 -34.20
C GLN A 106 -1.36 -8.12 -35.67
N ARG A 107 -2.49 -8.36 -36.36
CA ARG A 107 -2.70 -7.92 -37.75
C ARG A 107 -3.03 -6.43 -37.87
N PHE A 108 -3.36 -5.76 -36.76
CA PHE A 108 -3.78 -4.36 -36.71
C PHE A 108 -2.87 -3.53 -35.80
N LEU A 109 -1.63 -3.28 -36.27
CA LEU A 109 -0.57 -2.62 -35.49
C LEU A 109 -0.98 -1.26 -34.91
N VAL A 110 -1.71 -0.44 -35.68
CA VAL A 110 -2.16 0.89 -35.22
C VAL A 110 -3.19 0.76 -34.11
N LEU A 111 -4.16 -0.13 -34.25
CA LEU A 111 -5.19 -0.38 -33.24
C LEU A 111 -4.54 -0.90 -31.95
N ARG A 112 -3.60 -1.86 -32.07
CA ARG A 112 -2.87 -2.41 -30.93
C ARG A 112 -2.15 -1.32 -30.14
N LYS A 113 -1.44 -0.42 -30.83
CA LYS A 113 -0.73 0.69 -30.19
C LYS A 113 -1.67 1.60 -29.41
N HIS A 114 -2.80 1.99 -30.01
CA HIS A 114 -3.76 2.86 -29.33
C HIS A 114 -4.42 2.16 -28.13
N LEU A 115 -4.69 0.84 -28.22
CA LEU A 115 -5.24 0.07 -27.12
C LEU A 115 -4.27 0.02 -25.94
N ASP A 116 -2.99 -0.26 -26.19
CA ASP A 116 -1.94 -0.24 -25.17
C ASP A 116 -1.81 1.14 -24.52
N GLU A 117 -1.78 2.21 -25.32
CA GLU A 117 -1.75 3.59 -24.81
C GLU A 117 -2.93 3.91 -23.89
N VAL A 118 -4.15 3.50 -24.27
CA VAL A 118 -5.35 3.70 -23.46
C VAL A 118 -5.31 2.87 -22.17
N MET A 119 -4.86 1.61 -22.24
CA MET A 119 -4.76 0.75 -21.05
C MET A 119 -3.71 1.24 -20.06
N VAL A 120 -2.53 1.61 -20.54
CA VAL A 120 -1.46 2.16 -19.69
C VAL A 120 -1.91 3.45 -19.04
N LYS A 121 -2.60 4.33 -19.79
CA LYS A 121 -3.16 5.56 -19.24
C LYS A 121 -4.21 5.26 -18.17
N PHE A 122 -5.15 4.37 -18.45
CA PHE A 122 -6.21 4.00 -17.50
C PHE A 122 -5.64 3.46 -16.19
N LEU A 123 -4.65 2.54 -16.26
CA LEU A 123 -4.02 1.99 -15.06
C LEU A 123 -3.24 3.05 -14.29
N ARG A 124 -2.52 3.94 -14.98
CA ARG A 124 -1.76 5.05 -14.36
C ARG A 124 -2.68 6.04 -13.66
N ASP A 125 -3.76 6.43 -14.32
CA ASP A 125 -4.75 7.38 -13.78
C ASP A 125 -5.46 6.79 -12.54
N GLY A 126 -5.48 5.46 -12.39
CA GLY A 126 -6.00 4.76 -11.20
C GLY A 126 -5.06 4.76 -9.98
N VAL A 127 -3.77 5.09 -10.15
CA VAL A 127 -2.80 5.06 -9.04
C VAL A 127 -3.04 6.19 -8.05
N GLU A 128 -3.17 7.44 -8.52
CA GLU A 128 -3.33 8.60 -7.63
C GLU A 128 -4.59 8.51 -6.73
N PRO A 129 -5.78 8.11 -7.23
CA PRO A 129 -6.94 7.87 -6.38
C PRO A 129 -6.71 6.78 -5.33
N ALA A 130 -5.99 5.71 -5.69
CA ALA A 130 -5.68 4.62 -4.76
C ALA A 130 -4.67 5.07 -3.69
N GLU A 131 -3.61 5.79 -4.06
CA GLU A 131 -2.66 6.40 -3.11
C GLU A 131 -3.37 7.32 -2.12
N ARG A 132 -4.29 8.17 -2.62
CA ARG A 132 -5.09 9.05 -1.79
C ARG A 132 -6.00 8.28 -0.83
N MET A 133 -6.63 7.21 -1.30
CA MET A 133 -7.47 6.35 -0.45
C MET A 133 -6.65 5.66 0.64
N ILE A 134 -5.46 5.15 0.31
CA ILE A 134 -4.53 4.56 1.29
C ILE A 134 -4.11 5.60 2.34
N GLY A 135 -3.73 6.80 1.91
CA GLY A 135 -3.39 7.90 2.82
C GLY A 135 -4.55 8.24 3.76
N ASN A 136 -5.76 8.40 3.22
CA ASN A 136 -6.94 8.68 4.01
C ASN A 136 -7.25 7.59 5.05
N LEU A 137 -7.08 6.30 4.71
CA LEU A 137 -7.31 5.20 5.65
C LEU A 137 -6.36 5.27 6.85
N ILE A 138 -5.09 5.58 6.60
CA ILE A 138 -4.08 5.70 7.66
C ILE A 138 -4.33 6.95 8.50
N GLU A 139 -4.68 8.08 7.87
CA GLU A 139 -5.05 9.30 8.60
C GLU A 139 -6.28 9.09 9.49
N MET A 140 -7.27 8.32 9.04
CA MET A 140 -8.45 7.97 9.84
C MET A 140 -8.07 7.16 11.07
N ASP A 141 -7.23 6.13 10.91
CA ASP A 141 -6.75 5.31 12.04
C ASP A 141 -5.91 6.13 13.03
N VAL A 142 -5.09 7.06 12.53
CA VAL A 142 -4.33 8.02 13.34
C VAL A 142 -5.27 8.95 14.12
N SER A 143 -6.39 9.37 13.53
CA SER A 143 -7.34 10.31 14.14
C SER A 143 -8.29 9.70 15.18
N LEU A 144 -8.40 8.36 15.21
CA LEU A 144 -9.23 7.60 16.15
C LEU A 144 -8.53 7.32 17.50
N CYS A 145 -7.20 7.49 17.56
CA CYS A 145 -6.43 7.47 18.80
C CYS A 145 -6.54 8.78 19.55
#